data_AF-A0A9E5E421-F1
#
_entry.id   AF-A0A9E5E421-F1
#
_cell.length_a   1.000
_cell.length_b   1.000
_cell.length_c   1.000
_cell.angle_alpha   90.00
_cell.angle_beta   90.00
_cell.angle_gamma   90.00
#
_symmetry.space_group_name_H-M   'P 1'
#
loop_
_entity.id
_entity.type
_entity.pdbx_description
1 polymer ?
#
loop_
_entity_poly.entity_id
_entity_poly.type
_entity_poly.pdbx_seq_one_letter_code
_entity_poly.pdbx_strand_id
1 'polypeptide(L)'
;MLKVSADGAKTEILANGFRAANGVCLNPDGSFYVTDQEGHWMPMNRINRVTSGQFFGNMWSYGAPADETDSAMAPPLLWVDKAIDRSPAELLWINSKSWGPLDGALLNLSYGQGRIEIVLPDGAAADAQGALSRLPIPDFPTGIMRGRVHPTNGQLYLCGLSAWATSQTEQEGGFYRLRPTGKPAALPTAWHVINGGIELTFSEPLAPAAAADAARYAFKVWELKRTATYGSKRIDERALPVTRAEVLADPRRIRLTITTLAPATIFELTCRLQDATGAEVSRVITGTIHRVPPRS
;
A
#
# COMPACT_ATOMS: atom_id res chain seq x y z
N MET A 1 -14.62 -7.75 -11.87
CA MET A 1 -13.45 -7.80 -12.78
C MET A 1 -13.79 -8.73 -13.93
N LEU A 2 -13.70 -8.22 -15.14
CA LEU A 2 -14.01 -8.97 -16.36
C LEU A 2 -12.73 -9.20 -17.15
N LYS A 3 -12.61 -10.38 -17.76
CA LYS A 3 -11.63 -10.68 -18.79
C LYS A 3 -12.37 -10.84 -20.10
N VAL A 4 -11.99 -10.04 -21.09
CA VAL A 4 -12.62 -10.03 -22.40
C VAL A 4 -11.58 -10.51 -23.41
N SER A 5 -11.97 -11.41 -24.33
CA SER A 5 -11.10 -11.84 -25.43
C SER A 5 -10.75 -10.65 -26.34
N ALA A 6 -9.61 -10.73 -27.02
CA ALA A 6 -9.13 -9.62 -27.86
C ALA A 6 -10.11 -9.20 -28.98
N ASP A 7 -10.93 -10.14 -29.45
CA ASP A 7 -12.00 -9.93 -30.43
C ASP A 7 -13.34 -9.50 -29.82
N GLY A 8 -13.45 -9.44 -28.48
CA GLY A 8 -14.67 -9.10 -27.76
C GLY A 8 -15.73 -10.22 -27.69
N ALA A 9 -15.48 -11.38 -28.30
CA ALA A 9 -16.50 -12.43 -28.43
C ALA A 9 -16.77 -13.23 -27.15
N LYS A 10 -15.83 -13.24 -26.19
CA LYS A 10 -15.94 -13.98 -24.93
C LYS A 10 -15.66 -13.07 -23.75
N THR A 11 -16.53 -13.13 -22.75
CA THR A 11 -16.36 -12.45 -21.46
C THR A 11 -16.40 -13.47 -20.34
N GLU A 12 -15.41 -13.41 -19.46
CA GLU A 12 -15.29 -14.20 -18.23
C GLU A 12 -15.33 -13.27 -17.03
N ILE A 13 -16.14 -13.61 -16.02
CA ILE A 13 -16.10 -12.93 -14.71
C ILE A 13 -14.99 -13.57 -13.89
N LEU A 14 -13.88 -12.86 -13.73
CA LEU A 14 -12.76 -13.34 -12.92
C LEU A 14 -13.02 -13.18 -11.42
N ALA A 15 -13.63 -12.07 -11.00
CA ALA A 15 -13.89 -11.78 -9.60
C ALA A 15 -15.01 -10.74 -9.46
N ASN A 16 -15.71 -10.72 -8.34
CA ASN A 16 -16.78 -9.75 -8.03
C ASN A 16 -16.60 -9.14 -6.62
N GLY A 17 -17.55 -8.33 -6.15
CA GLY A 17 -17.46 -7.67 -4.83
C GLY A 17 -16.63 -6.40 -4.77
N PHE A 18 -16.35 -5.74 -5.90
CA PHE A 18 -15.72 -4.42 -5.93
C PHE A 18 -16.76 -3.30 -5.91
N ARG A 19 -16.42 -2.15 -5.32
CA ARG A 19 -17.30 -0.96 -5.31
C ARG A 19 -17.02 -0.01 -6.46
N ALA A 20 -15.80 0.49 -6.53
CA ALA A 20 -15.38 1.55 -7.43
C ALA A 20 -13.90 1.37 -7.76
N ALA A 21 -13.53 0.20 -8.28
CA ALA A 21 -12.14 -0.10 -8.60
C ALA A 21 -11.55 0.91 -9.60
N ASN A 22 -10.36 1.44 -9.32
CA ASN A 22 -9.74 2.53 -10.10
C ASN A 22 -8.42 2.12 -10.77
N GLY A 23 -7.75 1.09 -10.25
CA GLY A 23 -6.51 0.56 -10.76
C GLY A 23 -6.54 -0.95 -10.87
N VAL A 24 -5.94 -1.47 -11.93
CA VAL A 24 -5.72 -2.91 -12.15
C VAL A 24 -4.28 -3.09 -12.64
N CYS A 25 -3.52 -3.91 -11.94
CA CYS A 25 -2.15 -4.28 -12.28
C CYS A 25 -2.06 -5.79 -12.47
N LEU A 26 -1.66 -6.25 -13.65
CA LEU A 26 -1.42 -7.67 -13.91
C LEU A 26 -0.04 -8.08 -13.39
N ASN A 27 0.02 -9.14 -12.60
CA ASN A 27 1.25 -9.72 -12.08
C ASN A 27 1.78 -10.83 -13.01
N PRO A 28 3.09 -11.15 -12.97
CA PRO A 28 3.67 -12.22 -13.77
C PRO A 28 3.06 -13.61 -13.53
N ASP A 29 2.53 -13.85 -12.34
CA ASP A 29 1.86 -15.12 -11.95
C ASP A 29 0.40 -15.21 -12.42
N GLY A 30 -0.10 -14.21 -13.16
CA GLY A 30 -1.48 -14.13 -13.63
C GLY A 30 -2.48 -13.63 -12.58
N SER A 31 -2.05 -13.35 -11.35
CA SER A 31 -2.86 -12.62 -10.36
C SER A 31 -2.89 -11.12 -10.70
N PHE A 32 -3.72 -10.37 -9.97
CA PHE A 32 -3.80 -8.93 -10.14
C PHE A 32 -3.66 -8.20 -8.82
N TYR A 33 -3.16 -6.97 -8.85
CA TYR A 33 -3.48 -6.02 -7.80
C TYR A 33 -4.56 -5.04 -8.25
N VAL A 34 -5.53 -4.78 -7.37
CA VAL A 34 -6.68 -3.93 -7.66
C VAL A 34 -6.93 -2.95 -6.52
N THR A 35 -6.92 -1.65 -6.81
CA THR A 35 -7.38 -0.63 -5.85
C THR A 35 -8.90 -0.54 -5.86
N ASP A 36 -9.50 -0.31 -4.70
CA ASP A 36 -10.95 -0.12 -4.54
C ASP A 36 -11.23 0.96 -3.48
N GLN A 37 -12.33 1.68 -3.64
CA GLN A 37 -12.61 2.91 -2.89
C GLN A 37 -13.54 2.65 -1.69
N GLU A 38 -13.43 3.51 -0.67
CA GLU A 38 -14.34 3.61 0.47
C GLU A 38 -15.79 3.84 0.02
N GLY A 39 -16.73 3.27 0.76
CA GLY A 39 -18.14 3.64 0.80
C GLY A 39 -19.04 2.49 1.24
N HIS A 40 -20.21 2.33 0.60
CA HIS A 40 -21.14 1.25 0.94
C HIS A 40 -20.48 -0.12 0.80
N TRP A 41 -20.58 -0.92 1.87
CA TRP A 41 -19.92 -2.21 2.01
C TRP A 41 -18.40 -2.18 1.98
N MET A 42 -17.77 -1.00 1.87
CA MET A 42 -16.33 -0.79 1.78
C MET A 42 -15.88 0.17 2.88
N PRO A 43 -15.46 -0.33 4.05
CA PRO A 43 -15.22 0.51 5.21
C PRO A 43 -14.11 1.55 5.03
N MET A 44 -13.17 1.30 4.12
CA MET A 44 -12.06 2.19 3.79
C MET A 44 -11.57 1.87 2.37
N ASN A 45 -10.68 2.71 1.80
CA ASN A 45 -9.95 2.37 0.59
C ASN A 45 -9.08 1.14 0.82
N ARG A 46 -8.72 0.41 -0.24
CA ARG A 46 -7.91 -0.80 -0.13
C ARG A 46 -7.15 -1.13 -1.41
N ILE A 47 -6.10 -1.93 -1.24
CA ILE A 47 -5.42 -2.66 -2.30
C ILE A 47 -5.72 -4.14 -2.11
N ASN A 48 -6.18 -4.80 -3.17
CA ASN A 48 -6.51 -6.22 -3.16
C ASN A 48 -5.49 -6.98 -3.99
N ARG A 49 -5.09 -8.18 -3.55
CA ARG A 49 -4.50 -9.18 -4.44
C ARG A 49 -5.63 -10.10 -4.92
N VAL A 50 -5.83 -10.15 -6.22
CA VAL A 50 -6.99 -10.78 -6.86
C VAL A 50 -6.56 -12.03 -7.62
N THR A 51 -7.20 -13.15 -7.30
CA THR A 51 -7.18 -14.39 -8.07
C THR A 51 -8.60 -14.74 -8.51
N SER A 52 -8.74 -15.58 -9.54
CA SER A 52 -10.05 -15.89 -10.12
C SER A 52 -10.96 -16.60 -9.11
N GLY A 53 -12.26 -16.30 -9.15
CA GLY A 53 -13.31 -16.89 -8.31
C GLY A 53 -13.53 -16.23 -6.94
N GLN A 54 -12.81 -15.16 -6.61
CA GLN A 54 -12.93 -14.49 -5.31
C GLN A 54 -14.00 -13.38 -5.28
N PHE A 55 -14.67 -13.25 -4.14
CA PHE A 55 -15.58 -12.15 -3.80
C PHE A 55 -14.89 -11.14 -2.89
N PHE A 56 -14.96 -9.85 -3.22
CA PHE A 56 -14.26 -8.81 -2.48
C PHE A 56 -15.18 -7.97 -1.58
N GLY A 57 -16.36 -8.45 -1.18
CA GLY A 57 -17.07 -7.88 -0.01
C GLY A 57 -18.11 -6.79 -0.26
N ASN A 58 -18.23 -6.25 -1.49
CA ASN A 58 -19.34 -5.37 -1.83
C ASN A 58 -20.61 -6.16 -2.23
N MET A 59 -21.63 -6.12 -1.36
CA MET A 59 -22.88 -6.86 -1.53
C MET A 59 -23.77 -6.35 -2.66
N TRP A 60 -23.51 -5.15 -3.21
CA TRP A 60 -24.21 -4.65 -4.39
C TRP A 60 -23.64 -5.15 -5.72
N SER A 61 -22.56 -5.93 -5.67
CA SER A 61 -21.98 -6.52 -6.87
C SER A 61 -22.82 -7.69 -7.40
N TYR A 62 -22.79 -7.89 -8.72
CA TYR A 62 -23.41 -9.05 -9.35
C TYR A 62 -22.80 -10.36 -8.83
N GLY A 63 -23.66 -11.30 -8.42
CA GLY A 63 -23.23 -12.59 -7.87
C GLY A 63 -22.65 -12.52 -6.46
N ALA A 64 -22.94 -11.47 -5.69
CA ALA A 64 -22.60 -11.43 -4.27
C ALA A 64 -23.27 -12.60 -3.52
N PRO A 65 -22.57 -13.25 -2.56
CA PRO A 65 -23.17 -14.30 -1.72
C PRO A 65 -24.26 -13.71 -0.81
N ALA A 66 -25.08 -14.57 -0.21
CA ALA A 66 -26.01 -14.14 0.85
C ALA A 66 -25.32 -13.89 2.20
N ASP A 67 -24.12 -14.46 2.39
CA ASP A 67 -23.31 -14.28 3.59
C ASP A 67 -22.69 -12.87 3.60
N GLU A 68 -23.19 -12.02 4.49
CA GLU A 68 -22.72 -10.66 4.68
C GLU A 68 -21.56 -10.56 5.69
N THR A 69 -21.04 -11.65 6.23
CA THR A 69 -19.92 -11.64 7.19
C THR A 69 -18.57 -11.41 6.51
N ASP A 70 -17.57 -10.98 7.29
CA ASP A 70 -16.23 -10.73 6.77
C ASP A 70 -15.53 -12.00 6.27
N SER A 71 -15.93 -13.18 6.75
CA SER A 71 -15.43 -14.45 6.21
C SER A 71 -15.87 -14.75 4.78
N ALA A 72 -16.92 -14.10 4.27
CA ALA A 72 -17.37 -14.28 2.90
C ALA A 72 -16.47 -13.56 1.89
N MET A 73 -15.77 -12.50 2.31
CA MET A 73 -14.88 -11.74 1.43
C MET A 73 -13.44 -12.26 1.48
N ALA A 74 -12.76 -12.20 0.34
CA ALA A 74 -11.32 -12.29 0.31
C ALA A 74 -10.72 -11.07 1.05
N PRO A 75 -9.76 -11.28 1.97
CA PRO A 75 -9.10 -10.18 2.65
C PRO A 75 -8.32 -9.33 1.64
N PRO A 76 -8.31 -7.99 1.77
CA PRO A 76 -7.44 -7.16 0.94
C PRO A 76 -5.96 -7.41 1.29
N LEU A 77 -5.05 -7.05 0.39
CA LEU A 77 -3.63 -7.00 0.75
C LEU A 77 -3.42 -6.01 1.89
N LEU A 78 -4.06 -4.84 1.78
CA LEU A 78 -4.13 -3.85 2.85
C LEU A 78 -5.34 -2.92 2.70
N TRP A 79 -5.82 -2.44 3.83
CA TRP A 79 -6.66 -1.24 3.90
C TRP A 79 -5.79 0.01 3.90
N VAL A 80 -6.25 1.04 3.22
CA VAL A 80 -5.55 2.31 3.01
C VAL A 80 -6.35 3.40 3.70
N ASP A 81 -5.87 3.87 4.85
CA ASP A 81 -6.56 4.94 5.58
C ASP A 81 -6.67 6.20 4.73
N LYS A 82 -7.86 6.79 4.69
CA LYS A 82 -8.15 7.96 3.85
C LYS A 82 -7.31 9.20 4.17
N ALA A 83 -6.73 9.28 5.37
CA ALA A 83 -5.77 10.33 5.71
C ALA A 83 -4.46 10.20 4.92
N ILE A 84 -4.10 8.97 4.53
CA ILE A 84 -2.91 8.68 3.73
C ILE A 84 -3.23 8.80 2.25
N ASP A 85 -4.25 8.08 1.78
CA ASP A 85 -4.78 8.20 0.42
C ASP A 85 -6.29 8.00 0.42
N ARG A 86 -6.99 9.07 0.03
CA ARG A 86 -8.46 9.09 -0.06
C ARG A 86 -8.99 8.55 -1.39
N SER A 87 -8.13 8.39 -2.40
CA SER A 87 -8.51 7.75 -3.64
C SER A 87 -7.32 7.14 -4.40
N PRO A 88 -6.92 5.90 -4.02
CA PRO A 88 -5.91 5.14 -4.74
C PRO A 88 -6.31 4.89 -6.19
N ALA A 89 -5.35 4.89 -7.10
CA ALA A 89 -5.54 4.80 -8.54
C ALA A 89 -4.78 3.58 -9.10
N GLU A 90 -4.08 3.74 -10.22
CA GLU A 90 -3.37 2.63 -10.85
C GLU A 90 -2.20 2.14 -9.97
N LEU A 91 -2.04 0.83 -9.94
CA LEU A 91 -0.86 0.16 -9.40
C LEU A 91 0.04 -0.25 -10.55
N LEU A 92 1.35 -0.11 -10.41
CA LEU A 92 2.31 -0.49 -11.44
C LEU A 92 3.64 -0.93 -10.87
N TRP A 93 4.27 -1.88 -11.55
CA TRP A 93 5.63 -2.32 -11.24
C TRP A 93 6.65 -1.40 -11.91
N ILE A 94 7.67 -1.00 -11.15
CA ILE A 94 8.91 -0.49 -11.71
C ILE A 94 9.70 -1.68 -12.26
N ASN A 95 10.07 -1.62 -13.53
CA ASN A 95 10.79 -2.67 -14.25
C ASN A 95 12.03 -2.09 -14.94
N SER A 96 12.82 -1.32 -14.19
CA SER A 96 13.98 -0.62 -14.72
C SER A 96 15.09 -0.53 -13.69
N LYS A 97 16.23 -1.14 -14.01
CA LYS A 97 17.47 -1.10 -13.21
C LYS A 97 17.94 0.32 -12.89
N SER A 98 17.55 1.32 -13.69
CA SER A 98 17.89 2.73 -13.42
C SER A 98 17.26 3.28 -12.14
N TRP A 99 16.29 2.57 -11.56
CA TRP A 99 15.65 2.89 -10.29
C TRP A 99 16.37 2.32 -9.06
N GLY A 100 17.47 1.59 -9.27
CA GLY A 100 18.32 1.11 -8.18
C GLY A 100 17.53 0.25 -7.18
N PRO A 101 17.49 0.61 -5.88
CA PRO A 101 16.74 -0.15 -4.86
C PRO A 101 15.23 -0.26 -5.12
N LEU A 102 14.67 0.55 -6.03
CA LEU A 102 13.26 0.51 -6.41
C LEU A 102 13.00 -0.27 -7.70
N ASP A 103 14.02 -0.88 -8.32
CA ASP A 103 13.79 -1.82 -9.40
C ASP A 103 13.01 -3.04 -8.89
N GLY A 104 11.88 -3.36 -9.53
CA GLY A 104 10.94 -4.36 -9.06
C GLY A 104 9.96 -3.88 -7.98
N ALA A 105 9.96 -2.59 -7.60
CA ALA A 105 9.00 -2.06 -6.63
C ALA A 105 7.59 -1.96 -7.22
N LEU A 106 6.58 -2.29 -6.41
CA LEU A 106 5.18 -2.00 -6.72
C LEU A 106 4.84 -0.59 -6.22
N LEU A 107 4.32 0.26 -7.11
CA LEU A 107 3.87 1.60 -6.77
C LEU A 107 2.35 1.69 -6.81
N ASN A 108 1.77 2.42 -5.85
CA ASN A 108 0.41 2.93 -5.88
C ASN A 108 0.43 4.41 -6.29
N LEU A 109 -0.39 4.75 -7.27
CA LEU A 109 -0.65 6.14 -7.67
C LEU A 109 -1.86 6.65 -6.91
N SER A 110 -1.83 7.89 -6.42
CA SER A 110 -2.96 8.50 -5.72
C SER A 110 -3.63 9.56 -6.58
N TYR A 111 -4.87 9.31 -6.98
CA TYR A 111 -5.74 10.35 -7.52
C TYR A 111 -6.17 11.31 -6.41
N GLY A 112 -6.48 10.78 -5.23
CA GLY A 112 -7.03 11.55 -4.12
C GLY A 112 -6.09 12.64 -3.59
N GLN A 113 -4.79 12.39 -3.62
CA GLN A 113 -3.77 13.24 -3.00
C GLN A 113 -2.66 13.68 -3.97
N GLY A 114 -2.66 13.18 -5.22
CA GLY A 114 -1.59 13.44 -6.19
C GLY A 114 -0.22 13.02 -5.69
N ARG A 115 -0.12 11.86 -5.05
CA ARG A 115 1.16 11.32 -4.55
C ARG A 115 1.42 9.92 -5.07
N ILE A 116 2.61 9.43 -4.78
CA ILE A 116 3.08 8.11 -5.17
C ILE A 116 3.51 7.39 -3.90
N GLU A 117 3.16 6.13 -3.79
CA GLU A 117 3.44 5.31 -2.62
C GLU A 117 4.09 4.02 -3.07
N ILE A 118 5.09 3.54 -2.32
CA ILE A 118 5.60 2.18 -2.48
C ILE A 118 4.68 1.23 -1.71
N VAL A 119 4.29 0.14 -2.36
CA VAL A 119 3.54 -0.97 -1.74
C VAL A 119 4.53 -2.05 -1.36
N LEU A 120 4.37 -2.60 -0.16
CA LEU A 120 5.25 -3.58 0.47
C LEU A 120 4.43 -4.84 0.80
N PRO A 121 4.22 -5.75 -0.17
CA PRO A 121 3.57 -7.03 0.09
C PRO A 121 4.45 -7.92 0.98
N ASP A 122 3.86 -8.52 2.00
CA ASP A 122 4.47 -9.56 2.82
C ASP A 122 4.04 -10.94 2.32
N GLY A 123 4.79 -11.42 1.32
CA GLY A 123 4.54 -12.67 0.60
C GLY A 123 3.67 -12.51 -0.66
N ALA A 124 3.44 -13.63 -1.36
CA ALA A 124 2.75 -13.67 -2.65
C ALA A 124 1.49 -14.56 -2.66
N ALA A 125 1.08 -15.08 -1.51
CA ALA A 125 -0.11 -15.91 -1.39
C ALA A 125 -1.41 -15.10 -1.53
N ALA A 126 -2.55 -15.77 -1.72
CA ALA A 126 -3.86 -15.11 -1.83
C ALA A 126 -4.28 -14.38 -0.54
N ASP A 127 -3.80 -14.85 0.61
CA ASP A 127 -3.99 -14.27 1.93
C ASP A 127 -2.83 -13.36 2.35
N ALA A 128 -1.99 -12.91 1.41
CA ALA A 128 -0.90 -11.99 1.72
C ALA A 128 -1.43 -10.71 2.39
N GLN A 129 -0.62 -10.17 3.30
CA GLN A 129 -0.83 -8.88 3.91
C GLN A 129 0.21 -7.90 3.39
N GLY A 130 0.07 -6.61 3.67
CA GLY A 130 1.03 -5.64 3.18
C GLY A 130 0.93 -4.30 3.83
N ALA A 131 1.86 -3.44 3.43
CA ALA A 131 1.95 -2.06 3.85
C ALA A 131 2.17 -1.14 2.65
N LEU A 132 2.08 0.16 2.89
CA LEU A 132 2.49 1.19 1.95
C LEU A 132 3.24 2.31 2.67
N SER A 133 4.05 3.04 1.91
CA SER A 133 4.72 4.25 2.37
C SER A 133 4.84 5.27 1.25
N ARG A 134 4.60 6.54 1.56
CA ARG A 134 4.69 7.63 0.59
C ARG A 134 6.13 7.86 0.13
N LEU A 135 6.31 8.11 -1.18
CA LEU A 135 7.58 8.61 -1.70
C LEU A 135 7.87 10.04 -1.18
N PRO A 136 9.12 10.35 -0.77
CA PRO A 136 9.49 11.64 -0.19
C PRO A 136 9.67 12.73 -1.25
N ILE A 137 8.62 12.94 -2.03
CA ILE A 137 8.50 13.99 -3.05
C ILE A 137 7.27 14.85 -2.74
N PRO A 138 7.24 16.12 -3.20
CA PRO A 138 6.03 16.93 -3.15
C PRO A 138 4.85 16.23 -3.82
N ASP A 139 3.64 16.56 -3.37
CA ASP A 139 2.44 16.16 -4.10
C ASP A 139 2.43 16.85 -5.48
N PHE A 140 1.90 16.16 -6.47
CA PHE A 140 1.67 16.69 -7.82
C PHE A 140 0.47 17.64 -7.81
N PRO A 141 0.43 18.64 -8.70
CA PRO A 141 -0.64 19.65 -8.74
C PRO A 141 -2.00 19.11 -9.25
N THR A 142 -2.06 17.82 -9.59
CA THR A 142 -3.26 17.10 -10.04
C THR A 142 -3.34 15.73 -9.34
N GLY A 143 -4.54 15.15 -9.29
CA GLY A 143 -4.69 13.74 -8.91
C GLY A 143 -4.02 12.82 -9.94
N ILE A 144 -3.07 12.00 -9.51
CA ILE A 144 -2.33 11.10 -10.41
C ILE A 144 -3.15 9.84 -10.67
N MET A 145 -3.51 9.60 -11.93
CA MET A 145 -4.40 8.50 -12.32
C MET A 145 -3.66 7.32 -12.93
N ARG A 146 -2.73 7.58 -13.86
CA ARG A 146 -2.09 6.54 -14.68
C ARG A 146 -0.58 6.76 -14.79
N GLY A 147 0.18 5.69 -14.94
CA GLY A 147 1.63 5.73 -15.08
C GLY A 147 2.21 4.63 -15.95
N ARG A 148 3.24 4.94 -16.75
CA ARG A 148 3.96 3.95 -17.57
C ARG A 148 5.46 4.15 -17.44
N VAL A 149 6.20 3.06 -17.22
CA VAL A 149 7.65 3.07 -17.34
C VAL A 149 7.99 3.05 -18.83
N HIS A 150 8.77 4.02 -19.28
CA HIS A 150 9.14 4.14 -20.68
C HIS A 150 10.15 3.04 -21.05
N PRO A 151 9.94 2.27 -22.13
CA PRO A 151 10.70 1.05 -22.40
C PRO A 151 12.19 1.28 -22.71
N THR A 152 12.55 2.46 -23.24
CA THR A 152 13.95 2.76 -23.61
C THR A 152 14.73 3.54 -22.55
N ASN A 153 14.15 4.58 -21.94
CA ASN A 153 14.84 5.42 -20.97
C ASN A 153 14.58 4.99 -19.51
N GLY A 154 13.63 4.08 -19.27
CA GLY A 154 13.32 3.52 -17.96
C GLY A 154 12.70 4.50 -16.97
N GLN A 155 12.27 5.70 -17.38
CA GLN A 155 11.66 6.70 -16.50
C GLN A 155 10.15 6.49 -16.41
N LEU A 156 9.54 6.92 -15.30
CA LEU A 156 8.11 6.79 -15.07
C LEU A 156 7.41 8.06 -15.57
N TYR A 157 6.50 7.90 -16.51
CA TYR A 157 5.64 8.97 -17.01
C TYR A 157 4.25 8.81 -16.41
N LEU A 158 3.65 9.91 -15.98
CA LEU A 158 2.41 9.95 -15.22
C LEU A 158 1.42 10.89 -15.91
N CYS A 159 0.15 10.52 -15.92
CA CYS A 159 -0.95 11.40 -16.27
C CYS A 159 -1.83 11.63 -15.04
N GLY A 160 -2.19 12.89 -14.82
CA GLY A 160 -3.11 13.28 -13.77
C GLY A 160 -4.21 14.19 -14.29
N LEU A 161 -5.29 14.27 -13.51
CA LEU A 161 -6.42 15.16 -13.74
C LEU A 161 -6.99 15.63 -12.42
N SER A 162 -7.72 16.73 -12.46
CA SER A 162 -8.49 17.22 -11.34
C SER A 162 -9.98 17.19 -11.67
N ALA A 163 -10.71 16.40 -10.88
CA ALA A 163 -12.16 16.30 -10.95
C ALA A 163 -12.70 16.09 -9.52
N TRP A 164 -13.88 15.48 -9.39
CA TRP A 164 -14.48 15.21 -8.08
C TRP A 164 -13.53 14.41 -7.16
N ALA A 165 -13.47 14.81 -5.89
CA ALA A 165 -12.80 14.11 -4.78
C ALA A 165 -11.27 14.15 -4.67
N THR A 166 -10.52 14.67 -5.66
CA THR A 166 -9.07 14.94 -5.44
C THR A 166 -8.88 16.19 -4.59
N SER A 167 -7.83 16.22 -3.76
CA SER A 167 -7.35 17.44 -3.08
C SER A 167 -6.41 18.27 -3.96
N GLN A 168 -6.02 17.76 -5.13
CA GLN A 168 -5.06 18.40 -6.02
C GLN A 168 -5.81 19.07 -7.17
N THR A 169 -6.08 20.36 -6.99
CA THR A 169 -6.89 21.19 -7.90
C THR A 169 -6.10 22.38 -8.45
N GLU A 170 -4.77 22.38 -8.31
CA GLU A 170 -3.91 23.46 -8.81
C GLU A 170 -3.89 23.49 -10.34
N GLN A 171 -4.06 22.33 -10.99
CA GLN A 171 -4.19 22.20 -12.44
C GLN A 171 -5.33 21.25 -12.80
N GLU A 172 -5.95 21.43 -13.97
CA GLU A 172 -7.04 20.57 -14.45
C GLU A 172 -6.54 19.19 -14.93
N GLY A 173 -5.30 19.14 -15.42
CA GLY A 173 -4.66 17.93 -15.92
C GLY A 173 -3.18 18.15 -16.14
N GLY A 174 -2.42 17.05 -16.18
CA GLY A 174 -0.97 17.14 -16.30
C GLY A 174 -0.32 15.86 -16.79
N PHE A 175 0.80 16.04 -17.49
CA PHE A 175 1.71 14.98 -17.91
C PHE A 175 3.06 15.19 -17.24
N TYR A 176 3.46 14.25 -16.40
CA TYR A 176 4.65 14.37 -15.57
C TYR A 176 5.64 13.26 -15.86
N ARG A 177 6.89 13.53 -15.48
CA ARG A 177 7.97 12.57 -15.52
C ARG A 177 8.59 12.47 -14.14
N LEU A 178 8.50 11.30 -13.54
CA LEU A 178 9.19 10.95 -12.30
C LEU A 178 10.46 10.17 -12.64
N ARG A 179 11.58 10.58 -12.03
CA ARG A 179 12.87 9.91 -12.19
C ARG A 179 13.64 9.86 -10.87
N PRO A 180 14.44 8.82 -10.65
CA PRO A 180 15.45 8.82 -9.60
C PRO A 180 16.42 9.98 -9.77
N THR A 181 16.85 10.54 -8.64
CA THR A 181 17.87 11.61 -8.60
C THR A 181 19.23 11.10 -8.11
N GLY A 182 19.29 9.86 -7.61
CA GLY A 182 20.47 9.30 -6.94
C GLY A 182 20.69 9.80 -5.50
N LYS A 183 19.81 10.68 -5.00
CA LYS A 183 19.88 11.14 -3.61
C LYS A 183 19.29 10.07 -2.67
N PRO A 184 19.92 9.81 -1.51
CA PRO A 184 19.37 8.91 -0.50
C PRO A 184 17.98 9.33 -0.06
N ALA A 185 17.12 8.34 0.19
CA ALA A 185 15.74 8.57 0.55
C ALA A 185 15.29 7.76 1.77
N ALA A 186 16.09 6.86 2.34
CA ALA A 186 15.70 5.99 3.45
C ALA A 186 14.26 5.47 3.28
N LEU A 187 13.95 5.00 2.08
CA LEU A 187 12.62 4.51 1.72
C LEU A 187 12.50 3.06 2.20
N PRO A 188 11.39 2.66 2.84
CA PRO A 188 11.17 1.26 3.12
C PRO A 188 11.00 0.53 1.78
N THR A 189 11.69 -0.60 1.63
CA THR A 189 11.70 -1.46 0.44
C THR A 189 11.19 -2.87 0.76
N ALA A 190 11.16 -3.27 2.04
CA ALA A 190 10.47 -4.46 2.50
C ALA A 190 9.91 -4.26 3.91
N TRP A 191 8.82 -4.97 4.19
CA TRP A 191 8.17 -5.02 5.49
C TRP A 191 7.68 -6.45 5.73
N HIS A 192 8.02 -7.01 6.89
CA HIS A 192 7.62 -8.37 7.27
C HIS A 192 7.12 -8.38 8.71
N VAL A 193 6.00 -9.05 8.93
CA VAL A 193 5.57 -9.36 10.30
C VAL A 193 6.29 -10.63 10.75
N ILE A 194 6.95 -10.52 11.89
CA ILE A 194 7.60 -11.64 12.56
C ILE A 194 6.91 -11.89 13.90
N ASN A 195 7.21 -13.02 14.54
CA ASN A 195 6.73 -13.26 15.88
C ASN A 195 7.21 -12.15 16.84
N GLY A 196 6.26 -11.48 17.49
CA GLY A 196 6.53 -10.41 18.47
C GLY A 196 7.09 -9.11 17.88
N GLY A 197 6.98 -8.88 16.57
CA GLY A 197 7.57 -7.69 15.97
C GLY A 197 7.41 -7.55 14.46
N ILE A 198 8.17 -6.59 13.94
CA ILE A 198 8.21 -6.24 12.52
C ILE A 198 9.67 -6.09 12.09
N GLU A 199 9.99 -6.59 10.90
CA GLU A 199 11.24 -6.28 10.22
C GLU A 199 11.00 -5.33 9.05
N LEU A 200 11.89 -4.37 8.92
CA LEU A 200 11.89 -3.38 7.85
C LEU A 200 13.24 -3.41 7.14
N THR A 201 13.22 -3.25 5.83
CA THR A 201 14.41 -3.01 5.00
C THR A 201 14.28 -1.65 4.35
N PHE A 202 15.34 -0.85 4.36
CA PHE A 202 15.41 0.47 3.74
C PHE A 202 16.31 0.49 2.49
N SER A 203 16.10 1.47 1.62
CA SER A 203 16.86 1.63 0.37
C SER A 203 18.35 1.91 0.60
N GLU A 204 18.70 2.59 1.69
CA GLU A 204 20.07 2.93 2.08
C GLU A 204 20.34 2.58 3.56
N PRO A 205 21.61 2.35 3.94
CA PRO A 205 21.99 2.19 5.35
C PRO A 205 21.53 3.37 6.21
N LEU A 206 21.06 3.06 7.41
CA LEU A 206 20.62 4.06 8.40
C LEU A 206 21.73 4.35 9.41
N ALA A 207 21.68 5.51 10.05
CA ALA A 207 22.57 5.81 11.17
C ALA A 207 22.24 4.87 12.37
N PRO A 208 23.17 4.03 12.85
CA PRO A 208 22.84 2.97 13.79
C PRO A 208 22.27 3.46 15.12
N ALA A 209 22.78 4.57 15.66
CA ALA A 209 22.32 5.12 16.93
C ALA A 209 20.86 5.59 16.87
N ALA A 210 20.47 6.32 15.81
CA ALA A 210 19.09 6.75 15.62
C ALA A 210 18.17 5.57 15.29
N ALA A 211 18.63 4.62 14.47
CA ALA A 211 17.83 3.47 14.09
C ALA A 211 17.58 2.47 15.25
N ALA A 212 18.49 2.39 16.22
CA ALA A 212 18.36 1.52 17.40
C ALA A 212 17.57 2.13 18.57
N ASP A 213 17.19 3.41 18.50
CA ASP A 213 16.41 4.07 19.55
C ASP A 213 14.91 3.80 19.37
N ALA A 214 14.35 2.96 20.25
CA ALA A 214 12.93 2.59 20.24
C ALA A 214 11.99 3.80 20.35
N ALA A 215 12.40 4.90 21.01
CA ALA A 215 11.58 6.10 21.17
C ALA A 215 11.40 6.87 19.85
N ARG A 216 12.16 6.53 18.80
CA ARG A 216 12.00 7.09 17.45
C ARG A 216 10.91 6.40 16.63
N TYR A 217 10.26 5.39 17.19
CA TYR A 217 9.20 4.64 16.54
C TYR A 217 7.89 4.79 17.30
N ALA A 218 6.82 5.13 16.59
CA ALA A 218 5.47 5.18 17.14
C ALA A 218 4.57 4.25 16.33
N PHE A 219 3.94 3.28 16.99
CA PHE A 219 3.06 2.30 16.37
C PHE A 219 1.64 2.44 16.90
N LYS A 220 0.67 2.55 15.99
CA LYS A 220 -0.77 2.63 16.31
C LYS A 220 -1.53 1.61 15.50
N VAL A 221 -2.66 1.17 16.04
CA VAL A 221 -3.61 0.27 15.37
C VAL A 221 -5.03 0.75 15.58
N TRP A 222 -5.91 0.44 14.64
CA TRP A 222 -7.35 0.60 14.76
C TRP A 222 -8.09 -0.40 13.88
N GLU A 223 -9.34 -0.63 14.23
CA GLU A 223 -10.25 -1.48 13.50
C GLU A 223 -11.20 -0.68 12.61
N LEU A 224 -11.82 -1.39 11.68
CA LEU A 224 -12.89 -0.89 10.84
C LEU A 224 -14.10 -1.82 10.95
N LYS A 225 -15.27 -1.30 10.62
CA LYS A 225 -16.51 -2.07 10.56
C LYS A 225 -17.10 -2.03 9.15
N ARG A 226 -17.17 -3.18 8.48
CA ARG A 226 -17.85 -3.32 7.19
C ARG A 226 -19.36 -3.40 7.39
N THR A 227 -20.10 -2.56 6.68
CA THR A 227 -21.57 -2.47 6.75
C THR A 227 -22.14 -1.94 5.44
N ALA A 228 -23.46 -1.99 5.27
CA ALA A 228 -24.14 -1.30 4.16
C ALA A 228 -24.00 0.23 4.21
N THR A 229 -23.64 0.83 5.34
CA THR A 229 -23.43 2.28 5.46
C THR A 229 -22.14 2.71 4.77
N TYR A 230 -22.05 3.99 4.40
CA TYR A 230 -20.88 4.52 3.71
C TYR A 230 -19.67 4.59 4.65
N GLY A 231 -18.63 3.82 4.35
CA GLY A 231 -17.33 3.89 5.01
C GLY A 231 -17.37 3.42 6.47
N SER A 232 -16.31 3.74 7.20
CA SER A 232 -16.18 3.41 8.61
C SER A 232 -15.42 4.50 9.35
N LYS A 233 -15.76 4.69 10.63
CA LYS A 233 -14.90 5.45 11.54
C LYS A 233 -13.74 4.54 11.97
N ARG A 234 -12.65 5.15 12.43
CA ARG A 234 -11.63 4.39 13.18
C ARG A 234 -12.25 3.91 14.49
N ILE A 235 -12.10 2.63 14.78
CA ILE A 235 -12.61 1.98 15.99
C ILE A 235 -11.42 1.51 16.81
N ASP A 236 -11.48 1.69 18.13
CA ASP A 236 -10.46 1.22 19.08
C ASP A 236 -9.02 1.65 18.73
N GLU A 237 -8.85 2.89 18.24
CA GLU A 237 -7.53 3.46 17.95
C GLU A 237 -6.67 3.51 19.22
N ARG A 238 -5.53 2.84 19.19
CA ARG A 238 -4.62 2.72 20.34
C ARG A 238 -3.17 2.60 19.89
N ALA A 239 -2.26 3.05 20.75
CA ALA A 239 -0.82 2.85 20.55
C ALA A 239 -0.38 1.48 21.06
N LEU A 240 0.55 0.83 20.34
CA LEU A 240 1.27 -0.34 20.83
C LEU A 240 2.72 0.05 21.10
N PRO A 241 3.28 -0.25 22.29
CA PRO A 241 4.66 0.12 22.60
C PRO A 241 5.66 -0.63 21.71
N VAL A 242 6.55 0.13 21.05
CA VAL A 242 7.79 -0.41 20.49
C VAL A 242 8.79 -0.51 21.62
N THR A 243 9.08 -1.72 22.09
CA THR A 243 9.90 -1.94 23.30
C THR A 243 11.38 -2.05 22.99
N ARG A 244 11.74 -2.39 21.75
CA ARG A 244 13.13 -2.49 21.28
C ARG A 244 13.20 -2.20 19.79
N ALA A 245 14.27 -1.53 19.37
CA ALA A 245 14.68 -1.43 17.98
C ALA A 245 16.12 -1.96 17.86
N GLU A 246 16.37 -2.75 16.83
CA GLU A 246 17.68 -3.39 16.59
C GLU A 246 18.04 -3.23 15.12
N VAL A 247 19.23 -2.70 14.84
CA VAL A 247 19.82 -2.72 13.49
C VAL A 247 20.42 -4.11 13.29
N LEU A 248 20.02 -4.80 12.22
CA LEU A 248 20.50 -6.15 11.92
C LEU A 248 21.88 -6.09 11.24
N ALA A 249 22.43 -7.25 10.89
CA ALA A 249 23.73 -7.36 10.23
C ALA A 249 23.83 -6.54 8.93
N ASP A 250 22.73 -6.45 8.18
CA ASP A 250 22.58 -5.47 7.09
C ASP A 250 22.14 -4.13 7.71
N PRO A 251 22.93 -3.05 7.58
CA PRO A 251 22.61 -1.75 8.19
C PRO A 251 21.39 -1.05 7.58
N ARG A 252 20.79 -1.63 6.53
CA ARG A 252 19.50 -1.23 5.97
C ARG A 252 18.32 -1.87 6.68
N ARG A 253 18.56 -2.90 7.49
CA ARG A 253 17.52 -3.71 8.11
C ARG A 253 17.40 -3.38 9.58
N ILE A 254 16.16 -3.16 10.01
CA ILE A 254 15.84 -3.00 11.43
C ILE A 254 14.78 -4.02 11.84
N ARG A 255 14.86 -4.45 13.09
CA ARG A 255 13.84 -5.25 13.75
C ARG A 255 13.26 -4.45 14.91
N LEU A 256 11.93 -4.31 14.90
CA LEU A 256 11.17 -3.67 15.96
C LEU A 256 10.47 -4.75 16.78
N THR A 257 10.64 -4.72 18.10
CA THR A 257 9.90 -5.57 19.03
C THR A 257 8.64 -4.85 19.50
N ILE A 258 7.49 -5.49 19.29
CA ILE A 258 6.18 -5.03 19.70
C ILE A 258 5.51 -6.23 20.37
N THR A 259 5.68 -6.37 21.68
CA THR A 259 5.29 -7.59 22.42
C THR A 259 3.79 -7.85 22.44
N THR A 260 2.99 -6.82 22.20
CA THR A 260 1.52 -6.88 22.12
C THR A 260 1.00 -6.91 20.68
N LEU A 261 1.86 -7.17 19.70
CA LEU A 261 1.47 -7.24 18.30
C LEU A 261 0.48 -8.39 18.09
N ALA A 262 -0.64 -8.06 17.46
CA ALA A 262 -1.71 -8.98 17.10
C ALA A 262 -2.24 -8.56 15.72
N PRO A 263 -3.08 -9.39 15.06
CA PRO A 263 -3.81 -8.96 13.88
C PRO A 263 -4.52 -7.62 14.10
N ALA A 264 -4.49 -6.76 13.09
CA ALA A 264 -5.06 -5.43 13.11
C ALA A 264 -5.49 -5.02 11.70
N THR A 265 -6.70 -4.48 11.56
CA THR A 265 -7.24 -4.05 10.26
C THR A 265 -6.39 -2.95 9.64
N ILE A 266 -6.02 -1.93 10.42
CA ILE A 266 -5.03 -0.93 10.02
C ILE A 266 -4.00 -0.73 11.13
N PHE A 267 -2.74 -0.64 10.72
CA PHE A 267 -1.68 -0.06 11.54
C PHE A 267 -1.09 1.20 10.91
N GLU A 268 -0.47 2.03 11.73
CA GLU A 268 0.41 3.13 11.33
C GLU A 268 1.69 3.07 12.16
N LEU A 269 2.82 3.03 11.47
CA LEU A 269 4.15 3.08 12.04
C LEU A 269 4.84 4.35 11.54
N THR A 270 5.13 5.26 12.46
CA THR A 270 6.01 6.41 12.20
C THR A 270 7.43 6.06 12.63
N CYS A 271 8.39 6.24 11.71
CA CYS A 271 9.81 6.05 11.92
C CYS A 271 10.54 7.41 11.81
N ARG A 272 11.17 7.87 12.89
CA ARG A 272 12.06 9.06 12.89
C ARG A 272 13.52 8.64 12.77
N LEU A 273 13.98 8.50 11.54
CA LEU A 273 15.27 7.95 11.18
C LEU A 273 16.32 9.05 10.95
N GLN A 274 17.56 8.63 10.82
CA GLN A 274 18.63 9.45 10.23
C GLN A 274 19.27 8.68 9.08
N ASP A 275 19.52 9.37 7.97
CA ASP A 275 20.28 8.80 6.86
C ASP A 275 21.78 8.65 7.22
N ALA A 276 22.57 8.09 6.31
CA ALA A 276 24.01 7.89 6.51
C ALA A 276 24.81 9.20 6.71
N THR A 277 24.24 10.35 6.38
CA THR A 277 24.83 11.68 6.61
C THR A 277 24.43 12.30 7.95
N GLY A 278 23.53 11.65 8.68
CA GLY A 278 22.96 12.14 9.93
C GLY A 278 21.76 13.07 9.76
N ALA A 279 21.26 13.26 8.53
CA ALA A 279 20.09 14.09 8.29
C ALA A 279 18.81 13.38 8.77
N GLU A 280 17.95 14.09 9.48
CA GLU A 280 16.68 13.55 9.99
C GLU A 280 15.71 13.25 8.84
N VAL A 281 15.11 12.08 8.88
CA VAL A 281 14.17 11.58 7.88
C VAL A 281 12.99 10.91 8.57
N SER A 282 11.76 11.37 8.27
CA SER A 282 10.54 10.75 8.79
C SER A 282 9.85 9.88 7.74
N ARG A 283 9.53 8.62 8.07
CA ARG A 283 8.76 7.72 7.22
C ARG A 283 7.51 7.27 7.96
N VAL A 284 6.39 7.25 7.26
CA VAL A 284 5.13 6.68 7.74
C VAL A 284 4.84 5.45 6.90
N ILE A 285 4.59 4.34 7.58
CA ILE A 285 4.24 3.05 6.99
C ILE A 285 2.87 2.68 7.54
N THR A 286 1.89 2.47 6.66
CA THR A 286 0.55 2.02 7.05
C THR A 286 0.20 0.75 6.31
N GLY A 287 -0.61 -0.10 6.90
CA GLY A 287 -0.99 -1.36 6.26
C GLY A 287 -1.92 -2.18 7.11
N THR A 288 -2.00 -3.46 6.79
CA THR A 288 -2.85 -4.43 7.50
C THR A 288 -2.02 -5.61 7.99
N ILE A 289 -2.37 -6.14 9.16
CA ILE A 289 -1.78 -7.35 9.71
C ILE A 289 -2.90 -8.37 9.84
N HIS A 290 -2.98 -9.32 8.91
CA HIS A 290 -3.96 -10.41 8.99
C HIS A 290 -3.49 -11.49 9.96
N ARG A 291 -2.17 -11.74 10.01
CA ARG A 291 -1.56 -12.77 10.82
C ARG A 291 -0.23 -12.29 11.42
N VAL A 292 0.05 -12.83 12.60
CA VAL A 292 1.38 -12.78 13.23
C VAL A 292 1.90 -14.23 13.24
N PRO A 293 3.10 -14.50 12.68
CA PRO A 293 3.65 -15.85 12.70
C PRO A 293 3.76 -16.40 14.13
N PRO A 294 3.51 -17.70 14.34
CA PRO A 294 3.67 -18.32 15.65
C PRO A 294 5.12 -18.27 16.12
N ARG A 295 5.32 -18.43 17.43
CA ARG A 295 6.66 -18.62 17.99
C ARG A 295 7.22 -19.96 17.52
N SER A 296 8.25 -19.89 16.68
CA SER A 296 9.09 -21.04 16.32
C SER A 296 9.82 -21.59 17.53
#